data_AF-A0A920I798-F1
#
_entry.id   AF-A0A920I798-F1
#
_cell.length_a   1.000
_cell.length_b   1.000
_cell.length_c   1.000
_cell.angle_alpha   90.00
_cell.angle_beta   90.00
_cell.angle_gamma   90.00
#
_symmetry.space_group_name_H-M   'P 1'
#
loop_
_entity.id
_entity.type
_entity.pdbx_description
1 polymer ?
#
loop_
_entity_poly.entity_id
_entity_poly.type
_entity_poly.pdbx_seq_one_letter_code
_entity_poly.pdbx_strand_id
1 'polypeptide(L)'
;MTGIFTAGRCSRRTASETITCRRKNHGAPHYRSRRRSTELASRASARAPSPTFKAIGADNVATGSMAGMRLIHALKAALGPRLAVWPFDHVTPGSTGGLAMVLVEIFPSYYFHAAGMNPAKNAAADPAFMNAALAAYGSEGVGQDYAPRGADADEADAIISAAALRYFAGRPGCWHAPREAAREGWIFGVPPVT
;
A
#
# COMPACT_ATOMS: atom_id res chain seq x y z
N MET A 1 -15.66 -24.57 17.23
CA MET A 1 -15.55 -24.18 18.65
C MET A 1 -15.95 -22.72 18.73
N THR A 2 -17.22 -22.50 19.02
CA THR A 2 -17.94 -21.24 18.85
C THR A 2 -17.84 -20.47 20.17
N GLY A 3 -17.10 -19.37 20.20
CA GLY A 3 -16.95 -18.52 21.40
C GLY A 3 -18.15 -17.59 21.54
N ILE A 4 -19.08 -17.98 22.41
CA ILE A 4 -20.21 -17.17 22.86
C ILE A 4 -19.66 -16.00 23.72
N PHE A 5 -19.87 -14.76 23.27
CA PHE A 5 -19.75 -13.59 24.14
C PHE A 5 -20.96 -13.56 25.07
N THR A 6 -20.74 -13.78 26.36
CA THR A 6 -21.76 -13.55 27.40
C THR A 6 -21.96 -12.04 27.57
N ALA A 7 -23.14 -11.55 27.22
CA ALA A 7 -23.59 -10.22 27.58
C ALA A 7 -23.77 -10.16 29.11
N GLY A 8 -22.84 -9.48 29.80
CA GLY A 8 -22.99 -9.13 31.20
C GLY A 8 -24.24 -8.26 31.39
N ARG A 9 -25.18 -8.72 32.21
CA ARG A 9 -26.38 -7.98 32.61
C ARG A 9 -25.96 -6.66 33.27
N CYS A 10 -26.26 -5.54 32.61
CA CYS A 10 -26.17 -4.21 33.21
C CYS A 10 -27.42 -3.99 34.07
N SER A 11 -27.27 -3.92 35.40
CA SER A 11 -28.38 -3.53 36.27
C SER A 11 -28.75 -2.07 35.99
N ARG A 12 -30.05 -1.79 35.87
CA ARG A 12 -30.56 -0.41 35.70
C ARG A 12 -30.24 0.37 36.98
N ARG A 13 -29.27 1.27 36.92
CA ARG A 13 -29.11 2.36 37.89
C ARG A 13 -29.61 3.66 37.25
N THR A 14 -30.27 4.44 38.10
CA THR A 14 -31.00 5.67 37.83
C THR A 14 -30.15 6.74 37.14
N ALA A 15 -30.81 7.52 36.27
CA ALA A 15 -30.23 8.55 35.45
C ALA A 15 -29.68 9.73 36.27
N SER A 16 -28.36 9.89 36.30
CA SER A 16 -27.65 11.18 36.30
C SER A 16 -26.15 10.94 36.51
N GLU A 17 -25.50 10.25 35.58
CA GLU A 17 -24.03 10.24 35.49
C GLU A 17 -23.67 9.95 34.04
N THR A 18 -23.09 10.93 33.35
CA THR A 18 -22.51 10.72 32.04
C THR A 18 -21.33 9.76 32.22
N ILE A 19 -21.55 8.47 31.97
CA ILE A 19 -20.47 7.48 31.90
C ILE A 19 -19.62 7.86 30.68
N THR A 20 -18.63 8.73 30.88
CA THR A 20 -17.54 8.87 29.93
C THR A 20 -16.75 7.57 30.01
N CYS A 21 -17.03 6.63 29.11
CA CYS A 21 -16.10 5.55 28.81
C CYS A 21 -14.85 6.21 28.19
N ARG A 22 -13.97 6.75 29.04
CA ARG A 22 -12.60 7.03 28.63
C ARG A 22 -12.03 5.67 28.26
N ARG A 23 -11.92 5.38 26.96
CA ARG A 23 -11.11 4.27 26.48
C ARG A 23 -9.72 4.52 27.04
N LYS A 24 -9.37 3.83 28.13
CA LYS A 24 -7.98 3.74 28.55
C LYS A 24 -7.29 3.09 27.36
N ASN A 25 -6.52 3.89 26.62
CA ASN A 25 -5.65 3.34 25.60
C ASN A 25 -4.57 2.60 26.37
N HIS A 26 -4.82 1.31 26.64
CA HIS A 26 -3.85 0.41 27.20
C HIS A 26 -2.77 0.30 26.12
N GLY A 27 -1.75 1.14 26.22
CA GLY A 27 -0.56 1.02 25.39
C GLY A 27 -0.14 -0.43 25.48
N ALA A 28 -0.17 -1.11 24.34
CA ALA A 28 0.09 -2.53 24.25
C ALA A 28 1.47 -2.69 23.60
N PRO A 29 2.57 -2.35 24.32
CA PRO A 29 3.90 -2.23 23.73
C PRO A 29 4.38 -3.53 23.08
N HIS A 30 3.93 -4.68 23.59
CA HIS A 30 4.19 -6.01 23.05
C HIS A 30 3.40 -6.36 21.79
N TYR A 31 2.39 -5.57 21.43
CA TYR A 31 1.57 -5.74 20.22
C TYR A 31 2.01 -4.80 19.08
N ARG A 32 3.17 -4.15 19.20
CA ARG A 32 3.72 -3.34 18.12
C ARG A 32 4.12 -4.27 16.97
N SER A 33 3.45 -4.12 15.82
CA SER A 33 3.73 -4.93 14.64
C SER A 33 5.18 -4.74 14.18
N ARG A 34 5.89 -5.84 13.92
CA ARG A 34 7.21 -5.80 13.26
C ARG A 34 7.04 -5.22 11.86
N ARG A 35 7.78 -4.15 11.57
CA ARG A 35 7.79 -3.47 10.27
C ARG A 35 8.89 -4.04 9.40
N ARG A 36 8.60 -4.25 8.11
CA ARG A 36 9.63 -4.51 7.10
C ARG A 36 10.49 -3.26 6.89
N SER A 37 11.70 -3.43 6.38
CA SER A 37 12.63 -2.34 6.12
C SER A 37 12.06 -1.35 5.10
N THR A 38 11.33 -1.84 4.09
CA THR A 38 10.60 -0.98 3.13
C THR A 38 9.51 -0.11 3.78
N GLU A 39 8.84 -0.62 4.82
CA GLU A 39 7.83 0.14 5.57
C GLU A 39 8.47 1.21 6.46
N LEU A 40 9.67 0.94 6.98
CA LEU A 40 10.44 1.93 7.71
C LEU A 40 10.97 3.03 6.78
N ALA A 41 11.47 2.64 5.60
CA ALA A 41 11.98 3.53 4.57
C ALA A 41 10.89 4.43 3.98
N SER A 42 9.73 3.86 3.65
CA SER A 42 8.56 4.62 3.18
C SER A 42 8.05 5.58 4.24
N ARG A 43 8.07 5.21 5.53
CA ARG A 43 7.74 6.13 6.63
C ARG A 43 8.72 7.31 6.72
N ALA A 44 10.02 7.04 6.54
CA ALA A 44 11.06 8.06 6.63
C ALA A 44 11.00 9.04 5.45
N SER A 45 10.53 8.59 4.28
CA SER A 45 10.48 9.41 3.07
C SER A 45 9.13 10.07 2.81
N ALA A 46 8.00 9.42 3.09
CA ALA A 46 6.67 10.01 2.87
C ALA A 46 5.57 9.39 3.75
N ARG A 47 5.17 8.15 3.46
CA ARG A 47 4.06 7.46 4.14
C ARG A 47 4.30 5.96 4.14
N ALA A 48 4.03 5.29 5.25
CA ALA A 48 4.11 3.83 5.34
C ALA A 48 2.75 3.15 5.36
N PRO A 49 2.62 1.97 4.72
CA PRO A 49 1.42 1.15 4.82
C PRO A 49 1.35 0.42 6.17
N SER A 50 0.28 -0.33 6.43
CA SER A 50 0.28 -1.38 7.46
C SER A 50 1.12 -2.59 6.98
N PRO A 51 1.67 -3.42 7.88
CA PRO A 51 2.50 -4.54 7.45
C PRO A 51 1.69 -5.60 6.73
N THR A 52 2.28 -6.17 5.68
CA THR A 52 1.69 -7.22 4.84
C THR A 52 1.24 -8.44 5.67
N PHE A 53 1.96 -8.75 6.76
CA PHE A 53 1.65 -9.88 7.65
C PHE A 53 0.76 -9.51 8.85
N LYS A 54 0.19 -8.30 8.89
CA LYS A 54 -0.73 -7.91 9.96
C LYS A 54 -2.07 -8.60 9.75
N ALA A 55 -2.32 -9.66 10.50
CA ALA A 55 -3.50 -10.52 10.40
C ALA A 55 -4.62 -10.19 11.41
N ILE A 56 -4.39 -9.27 12.35
CA ILE A 56 -5.30 -8.99 13.47
C ILE A 56 -5.51 -7.48 13.62
N GLY A 57 -6.76 -7.09 13.90
CA GLY A 57 -7.18 -5.72 14.18
C GLY A 57 -7.59 -4.93 12.92
N ALA A 58 -7.88 -3.64 13.11
CA ALA A 58 -8.14 -2.71 12.01
C ALA A 58 -6.93 -2.65 11.06
N ASP A 59 -7.16 -2.42 9.77
CA ASP A 59 -6.14 -2.47 8.71
C ASP A 59 -5.40 -3.82 8.64
N ASN A 60 -6.15 -4.93 8.72
CA ASN A 60 -5.63 -6.26 8.42
C ASN A 60 -5.38 -6.35 6.90
N VAL A 61 -4.13 -6.63 6.54
CA VAL A 61 -3.68 -6.76 5.15
C VAL A 61 -3.32 -8.21 4.80
N ALA A 62 -3.19 -9.08 5.81
CA ALA A 62 -2.66 -10.43 5.61
C ALA A 62 -3.56 -11.30 4.72
N THR A 63 -4.87 -11.15 4.79
CA THR A 63 -5.81 -11.91 3.96
C THR A 63 -5.62 -11.62 2.48
N GLY A 64 -5.61 -10.33 2.11
CA GLY A 64 -5.34 -9.88 0.74
C GLY A 64 -3.94 -10.27 0.28
N SER A 65 -2.95 -10.17 1.17
CA SER A 65 -1.57 -10.55 0.88
C SER A 65 -1.42 -12.04 0.55
N MET A 66 -2.05 -12.92 1.34
CA MET A 66 -2.05 -14.36 1.07
C MET A 66 -2.79 -14.71 -0.23
N ALA A 67 -3.88 -14.01 -0.54
CA ALA A 67 -4.57 -14.16 -1.82
C ALA A 67 -3.67 -13.73 -3.00
N GLY A 68 -2.96 -12.60 -2.85
CA GLY A 68 -1.98 -12.13 -3.82
C GLY A 68 -0.84 -13.14 -4.06
N MET A 69 -0.32 -13.78 -3.01
CA MET A 69 0.70 -14.82 -3.15
C MET A 69 0.21 -16.02 -3.98
N ARG A 70 -1.06 -16.42 -3.83
CA ARG A 70 -1.68 -17.47 -4.65
C ARG A 70 -1.78 -17.05 -6.12
N LEU A 71 -2.15 -15.80 -6.39
CA LEU A 71 -2.18 -15.25 -7.75
C LEU A 71 -0.78 -15.26 -8.38
N ILE A 72 0.23 -14.79 -7.66
CA ILE A 72 1.62 -14.78 -8.13
C ILE A 72 2.10 -16.20 -8.46
N HIS A 73 1.77 -17.17 -7.61
CA HIS A 73 2.08 -18.58 -7.86
C HIS A 73 1.41 -19.09 -9.15
N ALA A 74 0.13 -18.79 -9.36
CA ALA A 74 -0.59 -19.17 -10.58
C ALA A 74 0.02 -18.50 -11.84
N LEU A 75 0.40 -17.22 -11.75
CA LEU A 75 1.05 -16.50 -12.84
C LEU A 75 2.45 -17.08 -13.14
N LYS A 76 3.23 -17.45 -12.11
CA LYS A 76 4.52 -18.15 -12.31
C LYS A 76 4.33 -19.48 -13.01
N ALA A 77 3.28 -20.24 -12.68
CA ALA A 77 2.97 -21.49 -13.37
C ALA A 77 2.57 -21.27 -14.85
N ALA A 78 1.84 -20.21 -15.16
CA ALA A 78 1.36 -19.92 -16.51
C ALA A 78 2.42 -19.28 -17.44
N LEU A 79 3.26 -18.39 -16.90
CA LEU A 79 4.22 -17.61 -17.69
C LEU A 79 5.66 -18.14 -17.61
N GLY A 80 5.97 -18.95 -16.59
CA GLY A 80 7.30 -19.51 -16.37
C GLY A 80 8.38 -18.43 -16.31
N PRO A 81 9.48 -18.55 -17.08
CA PRO A 81 10.58 -17.59 -17.07
C PRO A 81 10.22 -16.22 -17.66
N ARG A 82 9.02 -16.07 -18.25
CA ARG A 82 8.55 -14.79 -18.81
C ARG A 82 7.94 -13.86 -17.77
N LEU A 83 7.80 -14.29 -16.52
CA LEU A 83 7.37 -13.46 -15.40
C LEU A 83 8.56 -13.20 -14.47
N ALA A 84 8.88 -11.92 -14.25
CA ALA A 84 9.77 -11.50 -13.19
C ALA A 84 8.98 -10.89 -12.03
N VAL A 85 9.31 -11.24 -10.81
CA VAL A 85 8.77 -10.62 -9.59
C VAL A 85 9.89 -9.87 -8.88
N TRP A 86 9.94 -8.56 -9.08
CA TRP A 86 10.93 -7.72 -8.41
C TRP A 86 10.53 -7.48 -6.94
N PRO A 87 11.47 -7.43 -5.98
CA PRO A 87 12.94 -7.52 -6.12
C PRO A 87 13.50 -8.93 -5.97
N PHE A 88 12.67 -9.98 -6.07
CA PHE A 88 13.12 -11.37 -5.91
C PHE A 88 13.83 -11.90 -7.16
N ASP A 89 13.37 -11.47 -8.33
CA ASP A 89 13.95 -11.78 -9.63
C ASP A 89 14.72 -10.55 -10.16
N HIS A 90 15.85 -10.78 -10.84
CA HIS A 90 16.64 -9.69 -11.43
C HIS A 90 15.92 -9.06 -12.63
N VAL A 91 15.80 -7.73 -12.63
CA VAL A 91 15.21 -6.95 -13.73
C VAL A 91 16.24 -5.96 -14.25
N THR A 92 16.53 -6.01 -15.54
CA THR A 92 17.47 -5.08 -16.20
C THR A 92 16.67 -4.00 -16.94
N PRO A 93 16.87 -2.70 -16.63
CA PRO A 93 16.19 -1.63 -17.36
C PRO A 93 16.51 -1.68 -18.86
N GLY A 94 15.51 -1.46 -19.71
CA GLY A 94 15.71 -1.34 -21.17
C GLY A 94 15.91 -2.68 -21.92
N SER A 95 16.00 -3.81 -21.22
CA SER A 95 15.97 -5.14 -21.83
C SER A 95 14.91 -5.97 -21.14
N THR A 96 13.82 -6.27 -21.85
CA THR A 96 12.82 -7.21 -21.33
C THR A 96 13.33 -8.64 -21.39
N GLY A 97 14.39 -8.97 -22.14
CA GLY A 97 14.98 -10.32 -22.13
C GLY A 97 13.99 -11.46 -22.42
N GLY A 98 12.89 -11.19 -23.14
CA GLY A 98 11.80 -12.16 -23.36
C GLY A 98 10.74 -12.23 -22.25
N LEU A 99 10.80 -11.35 -21.24
CA LEU A 99 9.78 -11.16 -20.22
C LEU A 99 8.48 -10.63 -20.85
N ALA A 100 7.37 -11.26 -20.47
CA ALA A 100 6.02 -10.79 -20.78
C ALA A 100 5.50 -9.83 -19.71
N MET A 101 5.97 -9.96 -18.46
CA MET A 101 5.47 -9.18 -17.33
C MET A 101 6.54 -9.03 -16.24
N VAL A 102 6.58 -7.85 -15.62
CA VAL A 102 7.30 -7.59 -14.38
C VAL A 102 6.28 -7.19 -13.32
N LEU A 103 6.30 -7.88 -12.18
CA LEU A 103 5.47 -7.57 -11.03
C LEU A 103 6.30 -6.87 -9.96
N VAL A 104 5.74 -5.81 -9.38
CA VAL A 104 6.33 -5.03 -8.30
C VAL A 104 5.31 -4.79 -7.19
N GLU A 105 5.79 -4.57 -5.96
CA GLU A 105 4.93 -4.13 -4.86
C GLU A 105 4.67 -2.62 -4.96
N ILE A 106 3.43 -2.20 -4.74
CA ILE A 106 3.02 -0.79 -4.76
C ILE A 106 2.29 -0.40 -3.48
N PHE A 107 2.33 0.89 -3.15
CA PHE A 107 1.49 1.48 -2.12
C PHE A 107 0.99 2.85 -2.62
N PRO A 108 -0.22 2.93 -3.20
CA PRO A 108 -0.70 4.14 -3.87
C PRO A 108 -0.63 5.41 -3.02
N SER A 109 -1.01 5.34 -1.74
CA SER A 109 -0.93 6.50 -0.85
C SER A 109 0.51 7.02 -0.68
N TYR A 110 1.54 6.16 -0.77
CA TYR A 110 2.93 6.62 -0.75
C TYR A 110 3.21 7.58 -1.91
N TYR A 111 2.70 7.29 -3.11
CA TYR A 111 2.95 8.12 -4.28
C TYR A 111 2.31 9.51 -4.14
N PHE A 112 1.07 9.60 -3.65
CA PHE A 112 0.49 10.91 -3.34
C PHE A 112 1.34 11.69 -2.32
N HIS A 113 1.75 11.05 -1.23
CA HIS A 113 2.56 11.72 -0.20
C HIS A 113 3.97 12.07 -0.66
N ALA A 114 4.59 11.25 -1.53
CA ALA A 114 5.89 11.53 -2.12
C ALA A 114 5.82 12.72 -3.10
N ALA A 115 4.65 12.97 -3.72
CA ALA A 115 4.36 14.18 -4.48
C ALA A 115 4.00 15.38 -3.59
N GLY A 116 4.07 15.26 -2.25
CA GLY A 116 3.71 16.32 -1.32
C GLY A 116 2.19 16.48 -1.10
N MET A 117 1.40 15.50 -1.53
CA MET A 117 -0.07 15.56 -1.53
C MET A 117 -0.69 14.59 -0.52
N ASN A 118 -1.87 14.93 -0.01
CA ASN A 118 -2.61 14.09 0.95
C ASN A 118 -3.98 13.72 0.35
N PRO A 119 -4.22 12.46 -0.02
CA PRO A 119 -5.46 12.03 -0.68
C PRO A 119 -6.63 11.84 0.30
N ALA A 120 -6.46 12.20 1.58
CA ALA A 120 -7.52 12.09 2.58
C ALA A 120 -8.79 12.86 2.19
N LYS A 121 -9.93 12.44 2.77
CA LYS A 121 -11.24 13.09 2.55
C LYS A 121 -11.68 13.15 1.08
N ASN A 122 -11.31 12.12 0.30
CA ASN A 122 -11.67 12.01 -1.11
C ASN A 122 -11.11 13.15 -1.98
N ALA A 123 -9.96 13.73 -1.61
CA ALA A 123 -9.33 14.81 -2.38
C ALA A 123 -9.02 14.41 -3.82
N ALA A 124 -8.75 13.11 -4.05
CA ALA A 124 -8.49 12.56 -5.37
C ALA A 124 -9.70 12.53 -6.31
N ALA A 125 -10.92 12.88 -5.84
CA ALA A 125 -12.06 13.09 -6.71
C ALA A 125 -12.00 14.42 -7.46
N ASP A 126 -11.19 15.38 -7.00
CA ASP A 126 -10.98 16.66 -7.67
C ASP A 126 -10.00 16.50 -8.86
N PRO A 127 -10.42 16.82 -10.10
CA PRO A 127 -9.53 16.80 -11.26
C PRO A 127 -8.28 17.65 -11.08
N ALA A 128 -8.37 18.79 -10.38
CA ALA A 128 -7.21 19.67 -10.16
C ALA A 128 -6.18 19.01 -9.23
N PHE A 129 -6.66 18.35 -8.16
CA PHE A 129 -5.81 17.54 -7.28
C PHE A 129 -5.14 16.41 -8.06
N MET A 130 -5.91 15.65 -8.85
CA MET A 130 -5.35 14.55 -9.64
C MET A 130 -4.32 15.04 -10.66
N ASN A 131 -4.60 16.14 -11.36
CA ASN A 131 -3.68 16.72 -12.33
C ASN A 131 -2.37 17.17 -11.69
N ALA A 132 -2.42 17.79 -10.51
CA ALA A 132 -1.23 18.16 -9.76
C ALA A 132 -0.41 16.92 -9.35
N ALA A 133 -1.08 15.87 -8.87
CA ALA A 133 -0.41 14.62 -8.49
C ALA A 133 0.27 13.93 -9.69
N LEU A 134 -0.41 13.90 -10.83
CA LEU A 134 0.11 13.29 -12.06
C LEU A 134 1.26 14.08 -12.67
N ALA A 135 1.19 15.42 -12.60
CA ALA A 135 2.27 16.29 -13.05
C ALA A 135 3.57 16.06 -12.27
N ALA A 136 3.50 15.74 -10.98
CA ALA A 136 4.68 15.40 -10.16
C ALA A 136 5.43 14.16 -10.68
N TYR A 137 4.75 13.29 -11.44
CA TYR A 137 5.32 12.12 -12.09
C TYR A 137 5.50 12.29 -13.61
N GLY A 138 5.35 13.51 -14.13
CA GLY A 138 5.48 13.80 -15.56
C GLY A 138 4.42 13.09 -16.42
N SER A 139 3.26 12.76 -15.85
CA SER A 139 2.15 12.16 -16.58
C SER A 139 1.18 13.23 -17.05
N GLU A 140 0.52 12.98 -18.18
CA GLU A 140 -0.67 13.75 -18.56
C GLU A 140 -1.74 13.65 -17.46
N GLY A 141 -2.49 14.74 -17.31
CA GLY A 141 -3.60 14.85 -16.38
C GLY A 141 -4.84 14.08 -16.84
N VAL A 142 -5.84 14.04 -15.97
CA VAL A 142 -7.18 13.55 -16.27
C VAL A 142 -7.98 14.58 -17.09
N GLY A 143 -8.96 14.10 -17.86
CA GLY A 143 -9.84 14.94 -18.68
C GLY A 143 -10.72 15.87 -17.85
N GLN A 144 -11.34 16.85 -18.51
CA GLN A 144 -12.27 17.79 -17.87
C GLN A 144 -13.54 17.11 -17.34
N ASP A 145 -13.89 15.96 -17.90
CA ASP A 145 -15.00 15.09 -17.53
C ASP A 145 -14.61 14.06 -16.45
N TYR A 146 -13.42 14.20 -15.84
CA TYR A 146 -13.00 13.30 -14.77
C TYR A 146 -13.97 13.35 -13.60
N ALA A 147 -14.61 12.21 -13.35
CA ALA A 147 -15.36 11.92 -12.16
C ALA A 147 -15.06 10.47 -11.78
N PRO A 148 -14.65 10.18 -10.54
CA PRO A 148 -14.51 8.80 -10.08
C PRO A 148 -15.82 8.04 -10.28
N ARG A 149 -15.77 6.84 -10.86
CA ARG A 149 -16.97 6.03 -11.10
C ARG A 149 -17.34 5.18 -9.88
N GLY A 150 -16.36 4.90 -9.03
CA GLY A 150 -16.51 4.15 -7.79
C GLY A 150 -16.85 5.02 -6.58
N ALA A 151 -17.29 4.37 -5.50
CA ALA A 151 -17.48 5.01 -4.20
C ALA A 151 -16.18 5.08 -3.37
N ASP A 152 -15.13 4.40 -3.83
CA ASP A 152 -13.82 4.32 -3.20
C ASP A 152 -12.75 5.07 -4.03
N ALA A 153 -11.52 5.07 -3.53
CA ALA A 153 -10.40 5.75 -4.14
C ALA A 153 -9.61 4.86 -5.11
N ASP A 154 -10.11 3.66 -5.45
CA ASP A 154 -9.33 2.64 -6.17
C ASP A 154 -8.93 3.10 -7.57
N GLU A 155 -9.79 3.85 -8.25
CA GLU A 155 -9.49 4.43 -9.56
C GLU A 155 -8.34 5.45 -9.48
N ALA A 156 -8.40 6.37 -8.53
CA ALA A 156 -7.34 7.35 -8.31
C ALA A 156 -6.02 6.67 -7.93
N ASP A 157 -6.08 5.66 -7.06
CA ASP A 157 -4.95 4.85 -6.62
C ASP A 157 -4.31 4.09 -7.80
N ALA A 158 -5.13 3.55 -8.72
CA ALA A 158 -4.64 2.91 -9.94
C ALA A 158 -3.96 3.91 -10.89
N ILE A 159 -4.57 5.08 -11.11
CA ILE A 159 -4.05 6.12 -12.01
C ILE A 159 -2.70 6.64 -11.49
N ILE A 160 -2.62 7.02 -10.21
CA ILE A 160 -1.37 7.54 -9.64
C ILE A 160 -0.28 6.47 -9.62
N SER A 161 -0.64 5.21 -9.34
CA SER A 161 0.31 4.09 -9.35
C SER A 161 0.85 3.88 -10.75
N ALA A 162 0.01 3.90 -11.79
CA ALA A 162 0.47 3.78 -13.17
C ALA A 162 1.44 4.91 -13.57
N ALA A 163 1.14 6.15 -13.18
CA ALA A 163 2.02 7.30 -13.41
C ALA A 163 3.37 7.14 -12.68
N ALA A 164 3.33 6.81 -11.39
CA ALA A 164 4.52 6.60 -10.57
C ALA A 164 5.37 5.43 -11.08
N LEU A 165 4.76 4.31 -11.46
CA LEU A 165 5.46 3.15 -12.01
C LEU A 165 6.22 3.51 -13.30
N ARG A 166 5.59 4.22 -14.25
CA ARG A 166 6.27 4.71 -15.46
C ARG A 166 7.43 5.64 -15.12
N TYR A 167 7.18 6.60 -14.22
CA TYR A 167 8.18 7.58 -13.79
C TYR A 167 9.40 6.90 -13.16
N PHE A 168 9.18 6.00 -12.20
CA PHE A 168 10.27 5.33 -11.52
C PHE A 168 10.97 4.33 -12.43
N ALA A 169 10.26 3.52 -13.21
CA ALA A 169 10.86 2.48 -14.05
C ALA A 169 11.92 3.00 -15.04
N GLY A 170 11.80 4.25 -15.51
CA GLY A 170 12.76 4.90 -16.39
C GLY A 170 13.96 5.54 -15.69
N ARG A 171 13.99 5.60 -14.36
CA ARG A 171 15.05 6.30 -13.60
C ARG A 171 16.21 5.36 -13.23
N PRO A 172 17.47 5.82 -13.32
CA PRO A 172 18.61 5.05 -12.85
C PRO A 172 18.46 4.67 -11.36
N GLY A 173 18.78 3.43 -11.03
CA GLY A 173 18.81 2.93 -9.65
C GLY A 173 17.46 2.51 -9.04
N CYS A 174 16.32 2.76 -9.69
CA CYS A 174 15.00 2.37 -9.14
C CYS A 174 14.80 0.86 -9.03
N TRP A 175 15.47 0.08 -9.86
CA TRP A 175 15.45 -1.39 -9.86
C TRP A 175 16.44 -1.99 -8.87
N HIS A 176 17.23 -1.15 -8.17
CA HIS A 176 18.13 -1.59 -7.11
C HIS A 176 17.41 -1.51 -5.76
N ALA A 177 17.28 -2.66 -5.11
CA ALA A 177 16.71 -2.75 -3.76
C ALA A 177 17.79 -3.20 -2.75
N PRO A 178 17.67 -2.81 -1.47
CA PRO A 178 18.53 -3.31 -0.40
C PRO A 178 18.53 -4.83 -0.29
N ARG A 179 19.59 -5.42 0.28
CA ARG A 179 19.76 -6.88 0.33
C ARG A 179 18.64 -7.59 1.09
N GLU A 180 18.09 -6.95 2.12
CA GLU A 180 16.95 -7.44 2.90
C GLU A 180 15.69 -7.59 2.06
N ALA A 181 15.53 -6.80 0.99
CA ALA A 181 14.37 -6.83 0.12
C ALA A 181 14.19 -8.18 -0.58
N ALA A 182 15.28 -8.92 -0.82
CA ALA A 182 15.22 -10.27 -1.38
C ALA A 182 14.46 -11.27 -0.49
N ARG A 183 14.22 -10.95 0.79
CA ARG A 183 13.49 -11.81 1.74
C ARG A 183 12.11 -11.31 2.06
N GLU A 184 11.92 -9.99 2.11
CA GLU A 184 10.68 -9.38 2.60
C GLU A 184 9.97 -8.49 1.57
N GLY A 185 10.53 -8.30 0.37
CA GLY A 185 10.00 -7.42 -0.67
C GLY A 185 10.38 -5.95 -0.47
N TRP A 186 10.02 -5.12 -1.44
CA TRP A 186 10.23 -3.67 -1.41
C TRP A 186 9.14 -2.97 -2.19
N ILE A 187 8.58 -1.89 -1.63
CA ILE A 187 7.64 -1.01 -2.34
C ILE A 187 8.42 -0.25 -3.41
N PHE A 188 7.99 -0.37 -4.67
CA PHE A 188 8.68 0.24 -5.79
C PHE A 188 8.69 1.77 -5.68
N GLY A 189 9.84 2.38 -6.00
CA GLY A 189 10.03 3.84 -5.88
C GLY A 189 10.35 4.35 -4.47
N VAL A 190 10.29 3.51 -3.42
CA VAL A 190 10.73 3.90 -2.08
C VAL A 190 12.27 3.89 -2.02
N PRO A 191 12.93 5.00 -1.64
CA PRO A 191 14.38 5.01 -1.50
C PRO A 191 14.81 4.19 -0.26
N PRO A 192 15.94 3.46 -0.32
CA PRO A 192 16.57 2.88 0.86
C PRO A 192 16.82 3.95 1.93
N VAL A 193 16.74 3.58 3.21
CA VAL A 193 17.32 4.41 4.27
C VAL A 193 18.83 4.18 4.22
N THR A 194 19.58 5.19 3.81
CA THR A 194 21.04 5.23 3.89
C THR A 194 21.52 5.42 5.31
#